data_AF-A0AA97D065-F1
#
_entry.id   AF-A0AA97D065-F1
#
_cell.length_a   1.000
_cell.length_b   1.000
_cell.length_c   1.000
_cell.angle_alpha   90.00
_cell.angle_beta   90.00
_cell.angle_gamma   90.00
#
_symmetry.space_group_name_H-M   'P 1'
#
loop_
_entity.id
_entity.type
_entity.pdbx_description
1 polymer ?
#
loop_
_entity_poly.entity_id
_entity_poly.type
_entity_poly.pdbx_seq_one_letter_code
_entity_poly.pdbx_strand_id
1 'polypeptide(L)'
;MLESIQNLYNNLLVATEDHRVISLQAIIATMYVLALASSLYRALKNREHFSDFLSIASVVVKYALTSLLMEYVLIFIAENKSIGNTQHIYLVASLINVLSIYFLYYLHTKLSYKFGNLFFCVIKLTTLLSFAHLILWLKLVVLNIQEEHAYVHYIYSFIVLYVSISLAIVMLFPRLLKTKLKVLVSPSWP
;
A
#
# COMPACT_ATOMS: atom_id res chain seq x y z
N MET A 1 -6.78 -19.12 -19.86
CA MET A 1 -7.06 -18.59 -18.49
C MET A 1 -5.85 -17.87 -17.91
N LEU A 2 -4.64 -18.49 -17.92
CA LEU A 2 -3.40 -17.82 -17.52
C LEU A 2 -3.10 -16.59 -18.39
N GLU A 3 -3.29 -16.70 -19.71
CA GLU A 3 -3.14 -15.58 -20.66
C GLU A 3 -4.10 -14.41 -20.39
N SER A 4 -5.35 -14.70 -20.01
CA SER A 4 -6.33 -13.64 -19.68
C SER A 4 -5.94 -12.90 -18.40
N ILE A 5 -5.38 -13.60 -17.42
CA ILE A 5 -4.85 -13.01 -16.17
C ILE A 5 -3.56 -12.23 -16.46
N GLN A 6 -2.69 -12.74 -17.34
CA GLN A 6 -1.49 -12.05 -17.81
C GLN A 6 -1.82 -10.76 -18.58
N ASN A 7 -2.85 -10.78 -19.43
CA ASN A 7 -3.29 -9.59 -20.16
C ASN A 7 -3.92 -8.57 -19.21
N LEU A 8 -4.68 -9.03 -18.22
CA LEU A 8 -5.21 -8.16 -17.16
C LEU A 8 -4.07 -7.54 -16.33
N TYR A 9 -3.05 -8.33 -15.99
CA TYR A 9 -1.84 -7.90 -15.29
C TYR A 9 -1.05 -6.87 -16.10
N ASN A 10 -0.81 -7.12 -17.38
CA ASN A 10 -0.08 -6.19 -18.23
C ASN A 10 -0.84 -4.87 -18.45
N ASN A 11 -2.17 -4.91 -18.53
CA ASN A 11 -2.97 -3.70 -18.73
C ASN A 11 -3.28 -2.92 -17.43
N LEU A 12 -3.31 -3.57 -16.26
CA LEU A 12 -3.60 -2.90 -14.98
C LEU A 12 -2.39 -2.66 -14.07
N LEU A 13 -1.34 -3.50 -14.15
CA LEU A 13 -0.26 -3.57 -13.16
C LEU A 13 1.13 -3.23 -13.72
N VAL A 14 1.31 -3.20 -15.05
CA VAL A 14 2.61 -2.85 -15.64
C VAL A 14 2.71 -1.34 -15.81
N ALA A 15 3.66 -0.74 -15.08
CA ALA A 15 4.26 0.51 -15.47
C ALA A 15 5.03 0.27 -16.77
N THR A 16 4.33 0.33 -17.90
CA THR A 16 4.92 0.28 -19.24
C THR A 16 5.65 1.59 -19.50
N GLU A 17 6.75 1.56 -20.25
CA GLU A 17 7.44 2.79 -20.71
C GLU A 17 6.49 3.71 -21.52
N ASP A 18 5.41 3.16 -22.08
CA ASP A 18 4.43 3.88 -22.88
C ASP A 18 3.32 4.51 -22.01
N HIS A 19 3.45 5.81 -21.76
CA HIS A 19 2.61 6.69 -20.92
C HIS A 19 1.18 6.94 -21.47
N ARG A 20 0.48 5.94 -22.02
CA ARG A 20 -0.82 6.16 -22.69
C ARG A 20 -2.07 5.90 -21.86
N VAL A 21 -1.93 5.42 -20.62
CA VAL A 21 -3.07 5.14 -19.73
C VAL A 21 -2.78 5.72 -18.36
N ILE A 22 -3.77 6.39 -17.74
CA ILE A 22 -3.68 6.80 -16.33
C ILE A 22 -3.40 5.54 -15.51
N SER A 23 -2.20 5.47 -14.91
CA SER A 23 -1.81 4.31 -14.13
C SER A 23 -2.75 4.13 -12.95
N LEU A 24 -3.04 2.89 -12.59
CA LEU A 24 -3.87 2.57 -11.43
C LEU A 24 -3.31 3.21 -10.13
N GLN A 25 -1.99 3.40 -10.08
CA GLN A 25 -1.29 4.10 -9.02
C GLN A 25 -1.65 5.60 -8.94
N ALA A 26 -1.86 6.27 -10.08
CA ALA A 26 -2.33 7.65 -10.11
C ALA A 26 -3.75 7.77 -9.55
N ILE A 27 -4.65 6.85 -9.91
CA ILE A 27 -6.01 6.80 -9.35
C ILE A 27 -5.97 6.61 -7.82
N ILE A 28 -5.16 5.65 -7.34
CA ILE A 28 -4.98 5.40 -5.91
C ILE A 28 -4.42 6.64 -5.21
N ALA A 29 -3.42 7.30 -5.80
CA ALA A 29 -2.85 8.53 -5.26
C ALA A 29 -3.90 9.64 -5.13
N THR A 30 -4.73 9.84 -6.16
CA THR A 30 -5.85 10.80 -6.10
C THR A 30 -6.83 10.46 -4.99
N MET A 31 -7.22 9.18 -4.86
CA MET A 31 -8.10 8.74 -3.78
C MET A 31 -7.50 9.00 -2.39
N TYR A 32 -6.19 8.80 -2.23
CA TYR A 32 -5.48 9.05 -0.97
C TYR A 32 -5.44 10.54 -0.62
N VAL A 33 -5.20 11.41 -1.60
CA VAL A 33 -5.26 12.88 -1.42
C VAL A 33 -6.67 13.32 -1.05
N LEU A 34 -7.70 12.81 -1.74
CA LEU A 34 -9.09 13.09 -1.44
C LEU A 34 -9.48 12.60 -0.03
N ALA A 35 -8.99 11.42 0.37
CA ALA A 35 -9.21 10.90 1.71
C ALA A 35 -8.56 11.77 2.78
N LEU A 36 -7.34 12.26 2.55
CA LEU A 36 -6.66 13.19 3.45
C LEU A 36 -7.43 14.50 3.59
N ALA A 37 -7.78 15.14 2.46
CA ALA A 37 -8.54 16.39 2.45
C ALA A 37 -9.89 16.24 3.16
N SER A 38 -10.61 15.15 2.87
CA SER A 38 -11.88 14.83 3.54
C SER A 38 -11.70 14.59 5.03
N SER A 39 -10.65 13.87 5.43
CA SER A 39 -10.38 13.61 6.85
C SER A 39 -10.02 14.87 7.63
N LEU A 40 -9.27 15.80 7.02
CA LEU A 40 -8.95 17.09 7.60
C LEU A 40 -10.21 17.93 7.77
N TYR A 41 -11.07 17.97 6.74
CA TYR A 41 -12.36 18.65 6.81
C TYR A 41 -13.25 18.08 7.93
N ARG A 42 -13.33 16.75 8.06
CA ARG A 42 -14.09 16.08 9.13
C ARG A 42 -13.51 16.32 10.53
N ALA A 43 -12.19 16.35 10.65
CA ALA A 43 -11.50 16.64 11.92
C ALA A 43 -11.73 18.09 12.38
N LEU A 44 -11.66 19.06 11.46
CA LEU A 44 -11.84 20.48 11.77
C LEU A 44 -13.31 20.86 12.02
N LYS A 45 -14.24 20.37 11.20
CA LYS A 45 -15.64 20.85 11.20
C LYS A 45 -16.64 19.91 11.89
N ASN A 46 -16.45 18.60 11.81
CA ASN A 46 -17.44 17.60 12.25
C ASN A 46 -17.11 16.94 13.60
N ARG A 47 -16.02 17.36 14.29
CA ARG A 47 -15.53 16.74 15.53
C ARG A 47 -15.40 15.20 15.43
N GLU A 48 -15.11 14.67 14.24
CA GLU A 48 -14.78 13.24 14.13
C GLU A 48 -13.46 12.94 14.86
N HIS A 49 -13.23 11.67 15.22
CA HIS A 49 -12.08 11.29 16.03
C HIS A 49 -10.78 11.67 15.31
N PHE A 50 -9.98 12.53 15.96
CA PHE A 50 -8.65 12.92 15.50
C PHE A 50 -7.75 11.70 15.18
N SER A 51 -7.99 10.56 15.82
CA SER A 51 -7.40 9.25 15.50
C SER A 51 -7.57 8.84 14.03
N ASP A 52 -8.74 9.06 13.42
CA ASP A 52 -8.97 8.68 12.02
C ASP A 52 -8.13 9.57 11.09
N PHE A 53 -8.04 10.87 11.37
CA PHE A 53 -7.15 11.79 10.64
C PHE A 53 -5.68 11.38 10.75
N LEU A 54 -5.19 11.09 11.97
CA LEU A 54 -3.81 10.63 12.18
C LEU A 54 -3.50 9.34 11.41
N SER A 55 -4.46 8.40 11.40
CA SER A 55 -4.33 7.14 10.67
C SER A 55 -4.22 7.38 9.16
N ILE A 56 -5.09 8.23 8.60
CA ILE A 56 -5.08 8.57 7.17
C ILE A 56 -3.79 9.31 6.80
N ALA A 57 -3.40 10.32 7.58
CA ALA A 57 -2.19 11.09 7.35
C ALA A 57 -0.94 10.20 7.33
N SER A 58 -0.81 9.28 8.29
CA SER A 58 0.32 8.34 8.33
C SER A 58 0.38 7.44 7.09
N VAL A 59 -0.76 6.91 6.65
CA VAL A 59 -0.83 6.07 5.43
C VAL A 59 -0.46 6.86 4.19
N VAL A 60 -0.92 8.10 4.06
CA VAL A 60 -0.64 8.96 2.90
C VAL A 60 0.83 9.34 2.84
N VAL A 61 1.44 9.75 3.95
CA VAL A 61 2.88 10.06 4.02
C VAL A 61 3.71 8.82 3.67
N LYS A 62 3.35 7.65 4.22
CA LYS A 62 4.00 6.39 3.89
C LYS A 62 3.90 6.09 2.39
N TYR A 63 2.70 6.20 1.81
CA TYR A 63 2.47 5.94 0.39
C TYR A 63 3.32 6.85 -0.49
N ALA A 64 3.35 8.15 -0.20
CA ALA A 64 4.19 9.12 -0.90
C ALA A 64 5.68 8.72 -0.84
N LEU A 65 6.18 8.37 0.35
CA LEU A 65 7.57 7.93 0.54
C LEU A 65 7.88 6.67 -0.27
N THR A 66 7.02 5.66 -0.22
CA THR A 66 7.22 4.41 -0.97
C THR A 66 7.10 4.60 -2.48
N SER A 67 6.24 5.51 -2.93
CA SER A 67 6.07 5.83 -4.36
C SER A 67 7.32 6.51 -4.91
N LEU A 68 7.83 7.53 -4.21
CA LEU A 68 9.06 8.23 -4.60
C LEU A 68 10.27 7.28 -4.61
N LEU A 69 10.35 6.40 -3.62
CA LEU A 69 11.40 5.39 -3.55
C LEU A 69 11.35 4.44 -4.76
N MET A 70 10.16 3.96 -5.13
CA MET A 70 10.01 3.07 -6.28
C MET A 70 10.33 3.78 -7.59
N GLU A 71 9.91 5.03 -7.76
CA GLU A 71 10.22 5.84 -8.94
C GLU A 71 11.73 6.04 -9.09
N TYR A 72 12.42 6.41 -8.01
CA TYR A 72 13.89 6.53 -7.99
C TYR A 72 14.59 5.23 -8.41
N VAL A 73 14.08 4.08 -7.94
CA VAL A 73 14.63 2.76 -8.28
C VAL A 73 14.39 2.41 -9.74
N LEU A 74 13.22 2.73 -10.29
CA LEU A 74 12.94 2.50 -11.72
C LEU A 74 13.87 3.32 -12.61
N ILE A 75 14.12 4.58 -12.28
CA ILE A 75 15.10 5.43 -12.97
C ILE A 75 16.49 4.81 -12.88
N PHE A 76 16.91 4.39 -11.69
CA PHE A 76 18.23 3.77 -11.48
C PHE A 76 18.43 2.48 -12.32
N ILE A 77 17.39 1.64 -12.44
CA ILE A 77 17.43 0.42 -13.27
C ILE A 77 17.56 0.80 -14.74
N ALA A 78 16.77 1.77 -15.21
CA ALA A 78 16.78 2.22 -16.59
C ALA A 78 18.17 2.75 -17.00
N GLU A 79 18.84 3.46 -16.09
CA GLU A 79 20.17 4.03 -16.33
C GLU A 79 21.32 3.01 -16.20
N ASN A 80 21.30 2.12 -15.21
CA ASN A 80 22.45 1.28 -14.86
C ASN A 80 22.34 -0.19 -15.31
N LYS A 81 21.20 -0.64 -15.85
CA LYS A 81 20.91 -2.03 -16.27
C LYS A 81 21.24 -3.12 -15.23
N SER A 82 21.45 -2.76 -13.96
CA SER A 82 21.88 -3.67 -12.89
C SER A 82 20.68 -4.12 -12.06
N ILE A 83 20.07 -5.24 -12.45
CA ILE A 83 18.87 -5.80 -11.82
C ILE A 83 19.16 -6.45 -10.46
N GLY A 84 20.40 -6.92 -10.24
CA GLY A 84 20.77 -7.70 -9.06
C GLY A 84 20.67 -6.95 -7.72
N ASN A 85 21.01 -5.66 -7.69
CA ASN A 85 20.98 -4.87 -6.45
C ASN A 85 19.56 -4.34 -6.12
N THR A 86 18.65 -4.39 -7.08
CA THR A 86 17.28 -3.90 -6.96
C THR A 86 16.46 -4.72 -5.97
N GLN A 87 16.78 -6.00 -5.72
CA GLN A 87 16.01 -6.86 -4.81
C GLN A 87 15.97 -6.32 -3.36
N HIS A 88 17.02 -5.62 -2.93
CA HIS A 88 17.06 -4.98 -1.61
C HIS A 88 15.95 -3.94 -1.42
N ILE A 89 15.33 -3.46 -2.50
CA ILE A 89 14.22 -2.52 -2.40
C ILE A 89 13.02 -3.07 -1.65
N TYR A 90 12.75 -4.39 -1.79
CA TYR A 90 11.66 -5.03 -1.08
C TYR A 90 11.93 -5.10 0.44
N LEU A 91 13.20 -5.25 0.84
CA LEU A 91 13.58 -5.16 2.26
C LEU A 91 13.36 -3.75 2.78
N VAL A 92 13.80 -2.72 2.04
CA VAL A 92 13.59 -1.31 2.40
C VAL A 92 12.10 -0.97 2.49
N ALA A 93 11.30 -1.41 1.52
CA ALA A 93 9.85 -1.21 1.52
C ALA A 93 9.17 -1.90 2.71
N SER A 94 9.62 -3.10 3.08
CA SER A 94 9.15 -3.76 4.30
C SER A 94 9.51 -2.95 5.56
N LEU A 95 10.76 -2.49 5.67
CA LEU A 95 11.21 -1.70 6.79
C LEU A 95 10.40 -0.40 6.94
N ILE A 96 10.09 0.28 5.82
CA ILE A 96 9.23 1.46 5.81
C ILE A 96 7.83 1.13 6.35
N ASN A 97 7.25 -0.01 5.98
CA ASN A 97 5.94 -0.42 6.51
C ASN A 97 6.00 -0.66 8.03
N VAL A 98 7.04 -1.33 8.54
CA VAL A 98 7.22 -1.56 9.99
C VAL A 98 7.40 -0.23 10.73
N LEU A 99 8.27 0.66 10.22
CA LEU A 99 8.50 1.98 10.79
C LEU A 99 7.22 2.84 10.75
N SER A 100 6.42 2.74 9.70
CA SER A 100 5.14 3.43 9.58
C SER A 100 4.15 2.97 10.65
N ILE A 101 4.08 1.68 10.95
CA ILE A 101 3.24 1.15 12.05
C ILE A 101 3.72 1.70 13.40
N TYR A 102 5.04 1.67 13.64
CA TYR A 102 5.63 2.21 14.88
C TYR A 102 5.31 3.70 15.03
N PHE A 103 5.51 4.49 13.98
CA PHE A 103 5.23 5.93 14.00
C PHE A 103 3.75 6.22 14.17
N LEU A 104 2.87 5.46 13.52
CA LEU A 104 1.42 5.57 13.69
C LEU A 104 0.99 5.31 15.15
N TYR A 105 1.52 4.27 15.78
CA TYR A 105 1.30 3.97 17.19
C TYR A 105 1.82 5.07 18.10
N TYR A 106 3.05 5.56 17.86
CA TYR A 106 3.64 6.67 18.60
C TYR A 106 2.80 7.96 18.48
N LEU A 107 2.33 8.33 17.29
CA LEU A 107 1.47 9.48 17.09
C LEU A 107 0.14 9.35 17.83
N HIS A 108 -0.47 8.15 17.80
CA HIS A 108 -1.73 7.91 18.50
C HIS A 108 -1.57 8.00 20.01
N THR A 109 -0.51 7.42 20.56
CA THR A 109 -0.21 7.47 22.00
C THR A 109 0.11 8.88 22.48
N LYS A 110 0.74 9.74 21.65
CA LYS A 110 1.08 11.12 22.05
C LYS A 110 -0.04 12.13 21.83
N LEU A 111 -0.81 11.99 20.74
CA LEU A 111 -1.73 13.05 20.31
C LEU A 111 -3.21 12.74 20.53
N SER A 112 -3.65 11.48 20.42
CA SER A 112 -5.08 11.15 20.46
C SER A 112 -5.51 10.32 21.68
N TYR A 113 -4.64 9.46 22.22
CA TYR A 113 -4.92 8.51 23.31
C TYR A 113 -6.14 7.59 23.09
N LYS A 114 -6.72 7.56 21.89
CA LYS A 114 -7.86 6.72 21.50
C LYS A 114 -7.51 6.01 20.20
N PHE A 115 -7.72 4.70 20.19
CA PHE A 115 -7.47 3.86 19.02
C PHE A 115 -8.81 3.49 18.37
N GLY A 116 -9.06 4.02 17.19
CA GLY A 116 -10.28 3.73 16.42
C GLY A 116 -10.19 2.45 15.59
N ASN A 117 -11.31 2.05 14.97
CA ASN A 117 -11.33 0.90 14.06
C ASN A 117 -10.40 1.10 12.85
N LEU A 118 -10.26 2.34 12.36
CA LEU A 118 -9.39 2.65 11.23
C LEU A 118 -7.92 2.41 11.58
N PHE A 119 -7.49 2.78 12.79
CA PHE A 119 -6.14 2.51 13.29
C PHE A 119 -5.81 1.01 13.22
N PHE A 120 -6.67 0.14 13.76
CA PHE A 120 -6.44 -1.31 13.72
C PHE A 120 -6.46 -1.87 12.29
N CYS A 121 -7.35 -1.35 11.44
CA CYS A 121 -7.39 -1.74 10.03
C CYS A 121 -6.07 -1.39 9.31
N VAL A 122 -5.57 -0.17 9.51
CA VAL A 122 -4.30 0.30 8.92
C VAL A 122 -3.14 -0.56 9.39
N ILE A 123 -3.05 -0.90 10.67
CA ILE A 123 -2.00 -1.80 11.19
C ILE A 123 -2.06 -3.16 10.51
N LYS A 124 -3.24 -3.78 10.44
CA LYS A 124 -3.42 -5.10 9.82
C LYS A 124 -2.98 -5.11 8.36
N LEU A 125 -3.49 -4.17 7.57
CA LEU A 125 -3.17 -4.09 6.14
C LEU A 125 -1.70 -3.74 5.89
N THR A 126 -1.11 -2.86 6.71
CA THR A 126 0.31 -2.50 6.59
C THR A 126 1.23 -3.65 7.01
N THR A 127 0.82 -4.45 8.00
CA THR A 127 1.53 -5.67 8.40
C THR A 127 1.50 -6.72 7.30
N LEU A 128 0.34 -6.94 6.68
CA LEU A 128 0.20 -7.82 5.52
C LEU A 128 1.14 -7.38 4.38
N LEU A 129 1.20 -6.07 4.11
CA LEU A 129 2.07 -5.52 3.08
C LEU A 129 3.57 -5.69 3.41
N SER A 130 3.96 -5.50 4.67
CA SER A 130 5.34 -5.77 5.14
C SER A 130 5.72 -7.24 4.92
N PHE A 131 4.85 -8.18 5.27
CA PHE A 131 5.08 -9.60 4.99
C PHE A 131 5.17 -9.90 3.50
N ALA A 132 4.30 -9.31 2.67
CA ALA A 132 4.35 -9.50 1.22
C ALA A 132 5.71 -9.06 0.63
N HIS A 133 6.25 -7.92 1.08
CA HIS A 133 7.58 -7.47 0.67
C HIS A 133 8.70 -8.36 1.22
N LEU A 134 8.60 -8.84 2.47
CA LEU A 134 9.59 -9.77 3.03
C LEU A 134 9.60 -11.10 2.28
N ILE A 135 8.44 -11.64 1.92
CA ILE A 135 8.35 -12.90 1.17
C ILE A 135 9.01 -12.74 -0.20
N LEU A 136 8.78 -11.62 -0.90
CA LEU A 136 9.48 -11.34 -2.15
C LEU A 136 10.99 -11.16 -1.97
N TRP A 137 11.41 -10.51 -0.88
CA TRP A 137 12.83 -10.33 -0.59
C TRP A 137 13.51 -11.67 -0.24
N LEU A 138 12.88 -12.49 0.60
CA LEU A 138 13.35 -13.80 1.06
C LEU A 138 13.30 -14.87 -0.02
N LYS A 139 12.57 -14.65 -1.12
CA LYS A 139 12.64 -15.51 -2.30
C LYS A 139 14.11 -15.46 -2.75
N LEU A 140 14.89 -16.48 -2.37
CA LEU A 140 16.34 -16.67 -2.57
C LEU A 140 16.72 -16.79 -4.07
N VAL A 141 15.89 -16.27 -4.96
CA VAL A 141 16.06 -16.27 -6.41
C VAL A 141 16.10 -14.82 -6.81
N VAL A 142 17.30 -14.37 -7.19
CA VAL A 142 17.59 -13.12 -7.91
C VAL A 142 16.43 -12.82 -8.84
N LEU A 143 15.90 -11.59 -8.82
CA LEU A 143 14.91 -11.02 -9.76
C LEU A 143 14.94 -11.64 -11.18
N ASN A 144 14.43 -12.85 -11.31
CA ASN A 144 14.39 -13.60 -12.55
C ASN A 144 12.93 -13.94 -12.75
N ILE A 145 12.26 -13.05 -13.45
CA ILE A 145 10.84 -13.17 -13.85
C ILE A 145 10.63 -14.41 -14.74
N GLN A 146 11.71 -15.10 -15.16
CA GLN A 146 11.72 -16.17 -16.15
C GLN A 146 11.76 -17.61 -15.59
N GLU A 147 11.90 -17.85 -14.28
CA GLU A 147 11.92 -19.23 -13.74
C GLU A 147 10.75 -19.56 -12.79
N GLU A 148 10.30 -20.84 -12.88
CA GLU A 148 9.29 -21.68 -12.17
C GLU A 148 8.20 -21.09 -11.26
N HIS A 149 8.35 -19.89 -10.71
CA HIS A 149 7.46 -19.30 -9.69
C HIS A 149 6.90 -17.92 -10.07
N ALA A 150 6.51 -17.73 -11.33
CA ALA A 150 5.85 -16.49 -11.82
C ALA A 150 4.55 -16.16 -11.03
N TYR A 151 3.84 -17.18 -10.56
CA TYR A 151 2.63 -17.02 -9.74
C TYR A 151 2.85 -16.21 -8.46
N VAL A 152 4.06 -16.24 -7.88
CA VAL A 152 4.39 -15.48 -6.67
C VAL A 152 4.36 -13.97 -6.95
N HIS A 153 4.81 -13.53 -8.13
CA HIS A 153 4.77 -12.13 -8.52
C HIS A 153 3.32 -11.67 -8.78
N TYR A 154 2.49 -12.52 -9.40
CA TYR A 154 1.06 -12.23 -9.57
C TYR A 154 0.32 -12.10 -8.23
N ILE A 155 0.55 -13.04 -7.31
CA ILE A 155 -0.04 -13.01 -5.97
C ILE A 155 0.43 -11.77 -5.21
N TYR A 156 1.72 -11.45 -5.27
CA TYR A 156 2.26 -10.24 -4.65
C TYR A 156 1.58 -8.98 -5.19
N SER A 157 1.55 -8.79 -6.52
CA SER A 157 0.94 -7.61 -7.13
C SER A 157 -0.55 -7.51 -6.81
N PHE A 158 -1.25 -8.64 -6.76
CA PHE A 158 -2.63 -8.68 -6.28
C PHE A 158 -2.76 -8.22 -4.82
N ILE A 159 -1.90 -8.70 -3.91
CA ILE A 159 -1.91 -8.28 -2.49
C ILE A 159 -1.64 -6.78 -2.36
N VAL A 160 -0.60 -6.26 -3.03
CA VAL A 160 -0.25 -4.82 -2.98
C VAL A 160 -1.42 -3.98 -3.49
N LEU A 161 -2.04 -4.39 -4.59
CA LEU A 161 -3.16 -3.66 -5.18
C LEU A 161 -4.40 -3.73 -4.29
N TYR A 162 -4.75 -4.93 -3.80
CA TYR A 162 -5.85 -5.14 -2.87
C TYR A 162 -5.70 -4.28 -1.62
N VAL A 163 -4.51 -4.27 -1.00
CA VAL A 163 -4.23 -3.46 0.18
C VAL A 163 -4.39 -1.97 -0.13
N SER A 164 -3.86 -1.50 -1.26
CA SER A 164 -3.94 -0.09 -1.66
C SER A 164 -5.38 0.37 -1.90
N ILE A 165 -6.17 -0.43 -2.63
CA ILE A 165 -7.59 -0.14 -2.87
C ILE A 165 -8.39 -0.22 -1.57
N SER A 166 -8.16 -1.25 -0.75
CA SER A 166 -8.86 -1.43 0.53
C SER A 166 -8.61 -0.25 1.45
N LEU A 167 -7.35 0.20 1.57
CA LEU A 167 -6.97 1.40 2.30
C LEU A 167 -7.69 2.64 1.73
N ALA A 168 -7.69 2.84 0.41
CA ALA A 168 -8.37 3.97 -0.22
C ALA A 168 -9.86 4.03 0.18
N ILE A 169 -10.56 2.90 0.11
CA ILE A 169 -11.98 2.79 0.44
C ILE A 169 -12.24 3.08 1.91
N VAL A 170 -11.50 2.47 2.83
CA VAL A 170 -11.73 2.66 4.28
C VAL A 170 -11.33 4.05 4.76
N MET A 171 -10.38 4.71 4.10
CA MET A 171 -9.99 6.08 4.42
C MET A 171 -11.01 7.11 3.93
N LEU A 172 -11.59 6.90 2.74
CA LEU A 172 -12.70 7.72 2.22
C LEU A 172 -13.97 7.54 3.06
N PHE A 173 -14.29 6.29 3.42
CA PHE A 173 -15.50 5.92 4.14
C PHE A 173 -15.21 5.12 5.43
N PRO A 174 -14.63 5.73 6.49
CA PRO A 174 -14.26 5.03 7.73
C PRO A 174 -15.43 4.33 8.43
N ARG A 175 -16.66 4.82 8.21
CA ARG A 175 -17.88 4.24 8.77
C ARG A 175 -18.14 2.81 8.28
N LEU A 176 -17.59 2.40 7.13
CA LEU A 176 -17.70 1.03 6.61
C LEU A 176 -17.16 0.00 7.61
N LEU A 177 -16.13 0.36 8.38
CA LEU A 177 -15.52 -0.52 9.38
C LEU A 177 -16.44 -0.83 10.57
N LYS A 178 -17.55 -0.08 10.73
CA LYS A 178 -18.58 -0.34 11.75
C LYS A 178 -19.68 -1.27 11.24
N THR A 179 -19.67 -1.62 9.95
CA THR A 179 -20.70 -2.45 9.29
C THR A 179 -20.20 -3.87 9.02
N LYS A 180 -21.10 -4.75 8.55
CA LYS A 180 -20.74 -6.11 8.11
C LYS A 180 -19.81 -6.12 6.88
N LEU A 181 -19.75 -5.04 6.10
CA LEU A 181 -18.87 -4.90 4.94
C LEU A 181 -17.39 -4.77 5.32
N LYS A 182 -17.07 -4.60 6.61
CA LYS A 182 -15.69 -4.55 7.10
C LYS A 182 -14.85 -5.77 6.69
N VAL A 183 -15.47 -6.93 6.50
CA VAL A 183 -14.78 -8.19 6.15
C VAL A 183 -14.12 -8.11 4.76
N LEU A 184 -14.71 -7.34 3.84
CA LEU A 184 -14.20 -7.20 2.46
C LEU A 184 -12.94 -6.34 2.36
N VAL A 185 -12.69 -5.49 3.34
CA VAL A 185 -11.60 -4.49 3.35
C VAL A 185 -10.64 -4.64 4.53
N SER A 186 -11.08 -5.33 5.58
CA SER A 186 -10.29 -5.67 6.76
C SER A 186 -10.62 -7.12 7.14
N PRO A 187 -9.98 -8.10 6.49
CA PRO A 187 -10.22 -9.50 6.78
C PRO A 187 -10.03 -9.74 8.28
N SER A 188 -10.98 -10.45 8.89
CA SER A 188 -10.93 -10.82 10.30
C SER A 188 -9.89 -11.90 10.48
N TRP A 189 -8.67 -11.50 10.81
CA TRP A 189 -7.71 -12.40 11.43
C TRP A 189 -8.12 -12.58 12.90
N PRO A 190 -8.06 -13.81 13.45
CA PRO A 190 -8.33 -14.08 14.86
C PRO A 190 -7.39 -13.27 15.78
#